data_AF-A0A812C8X4-F1
#
_entry.id   AF-A0A812C8X4-F1
#
_cell.length_a   1.000
_cell.length_b   1.000
_cell.length_c   1.000
_cell.angle_alpha   90.00
_cell.angle_beta   90.00
_cell.angle_gamma   90.00
#
_symmetry.space_group_name_H-M   'P 1'
#
loop_
_entity.id
_entity.type
_entity.pdbx_description
1 polymer ?
#
loop_
_entity_poly.entity_id
_entity_poly.type
_entity_poly.pdbx_seq_one_letter_code
_entity_poly.pdbx_strand_id
1 'polypeptide(L)'
;MLGRIIFAWMQGTNLDCNAKRCRFMADILNDFAIFLEIVAPIIPGFFTLIICIAGLCKSIVGVAGGSTRAALSQHQARKNNMADVAVKDGSQETLVNVTALLFSLAMTPLITGNQPLILFLFAAFTFLHLISNYMAVTSVVMETLNQARLSILVKEFLKSTQALSVQEANYQEPVIFKTSMKMSIHLGTSLKNACSDEEDFNTLKKIYGSSKFLTSADLNEDHIHILLCTGCTVDDELQACFQAEVINAAMDCNIPEKNLEKTSLLQKLVQAARESEYLS
;
A
#
# COMPACT_ATOMS: atom_id res chain seq x y z
N MET A 1 -17.10 -16.34 0.30
CA MET A 1 -16.19 -17.03 -0.66
C MET A 1 -15.95 -16.20 -1.92
N LEU A 2 -16.98 -15.85 -2.70
CA LEU A 2 -16.81 -15.00 -3.90
C LEU A 2 -16.10 -13.66 -3.61
N GLY A 3 -16.50 -12.97 -2.54
CA GLY A 3 -15.83 -11.71 -2.14
C GLY A 3 -14.34 -11.86 -1.84
N ARG A 4 -13.89 -13.01 -1.31
CA ARG A 4 -12.46 -13.31 -1.09
C ARG A 4 -11.73 -13.44 -2.40
N ILE A 5 -12.30 -14.19 -3.34
CA ILE A 5 -11.71 -14.47 -4.65
C ILE A 5 -11.59 -13.17 -5.45
N ILE A 6 -12.66 -12.39 -5.51
CA ILE A 6 -12.68 -11.10 -6.21
C ILE A 6 -11.67 -10.13 -5.58
N PHE A 7 -11.66 -10.01 -4.25
CA PHE A 7 -10.71 -9.14 -3.57
C PHE A 7 -9.25 -9.58 -3.77
N ALA A 8 -8.97 -10.88 -3.65
CA ALA A 8 -7.63 -11.42 -3.89
C ALA A 8 -7.18 -11.17 -5.33
N TRP A 9 -8.08 -11.32 -6.31
CA TRP A 9 -7.80 -11.04 -7.70
C TRP A 9 -7.52 -9.56 -7.97
N MET A 10 -8.31 -8.65 -7.37
CA MET A 10 -8.16 -7.21 -7.57
C MET A 10 -6.96 -6.61 -6.82
N GLN A 11 -6.68 -7.08 -5.61
CA GLN A 11 -5.77 -6.41 -4.67
C GLN A 11 -4.52 -7.22 -4.35
N GLY A 12 -4.42 -8.49 -4.77
CA GLY A 12 -3.39 -9.43 -4.34
C GLY A 12 -1.96 -8.89 -4.42
N THR A 13 -1.58 -8.30 -5.56
CA THR A 13 -0.25 -7.72 -5.79
C THR A 13 0.08 -6.55 -4.86
N ASN A 14 -0.93 -5.82 -4.39
CA ASN A 14 -0.75 -4.68 -3.51
C ASN A 14 -0.68 -5.04 -2.02
N LEU A 15 -1.10 -6.26 -1.64
CA LEU A 15 -1.14 -6.69 -0.23
C LEU A 15 0.26 -6.83 0.37
N ASP A 16 1.24 -7.30 -0.41
CA ASP A 16 2.63 -7.42 0.02
C ASP A 16 3.32 -6.04 0.04
N CYS A 17 3.14 -5.26 -1.03
CA CYS A 17 3.77 -3.95 -1.18
C CYS A 17 3.32 -2.94 -0.12
N ASN A 18 2.04 -2.97 0.27
CA ASN A 18 1.43 -2.01 1.19
C ASN A 18 0.94 -2.67 2.47
N ALA A 19 1.68 -3.66 2.99
CA ALA A 19 1.25 -4.51 4.09
C ALA A 19 0.76 -3.75 5.33
N LYS A 20 1.44 -2.66 5.74
CA LYS A 20 1.04 -1.83 6.89
C LYS A 20 -0.35 -1.22 6.72
N ARG A 21 -0.56 -0.54 5.57
CA ARG A 21 -1.83 0.09 5.22
C ARG A 21 -2.93 -0.96 5.06
N CYS A 22 -2.66 -2.02 4.31
CA CYS A 22 -3.63 -3.09 4.07
C CYS A 22 -4.03 -3.76 5.38
N ARG A 23 -3.11 -3.94 6.33
CA ARG A 23 -3.40 -4.43 7.67
C ARG A 23 -4.35 -3.49 8.41
N PHE A 24 -3.97 -2.22 8.54
CA PHE A 24 -4.78 -1.25 9.27
C PHE A 24 -6.17 -1.05 8.66
N MET A 25 -6.28 -1.07 7.33
CA MET A 25 -7.57 -0.99 6.63
C MET A 25 -8.42 -2.25 6.87
N ALA A 26 -7.81 -3.43 6.99
CA ALA A 26 -8.52 -4.65 7.35
C ALA A 26 -9.06 -4.57 8.78
N ASP A 27 -8.30 -3.98 9.72
CA ASP A 27 -8.76 -3.78 11.10
C ASP A 27 -9.95 -2.82 11.17
N ILE A 28 -9.91 -1.69 10.43
CA ILE A 28 -11.06 -0.77 10.30
C ILE A 28 -12.28 -1.47 9.71
N LEU A 29 -12.09 -2.23 8.62
CA LEU A 29 -13.19 -2.95 7.96
C LEU A 29 -13.78 -4.06 8.85
N ASN A 30 -12.96 -4.67 9.70
CA ASN A 30 -13.38 -5.66 10.68
C ASN A 30 -14.30 -5.03 11.74
N ASP A 31 -13.87 -3.90 12.32
CA ASP A 31 -14.66 -3.18 13.33
C ASP A 31 -15.97 -2.68 12.73
N PHE A 32 -15.95 -2.20 11.48
CA PHE A 32 -17.17 -1.87 10.75
C PHE A 32 -18.12 -3.06 10.58
N ALA A 33 -17.59 -4.25 10.25
CA ALA A 33 -18.42 -5.45 10.14
C ALA A 33 -19.04 -5.87 11.47
N ILE A 34 -18.28 -5.77 12.57
CA ILE A 34 -18.79 -6.04 13.93
C ILE A 34 -19.87 -5.02 14.30
N PHE A 35 -19.69 -3.74 13.98
CA PHE A 35 -20.70 -2.71 14.18
C PHE A 35 -22.02 -3.04 13.45
N LEU A 36 -21.94 -3.49 12.19
CA LEU A 36 -23.12 -3.91 11.43
C LEU A 36 -23.87 -5.06 12.13
N GLU A 37 -23.15 -6.03 12.69
CA GLU A 37 -23.77 -7.14 13.44
C GLU A 37 -24.45 -6.68 14.73
N ILE A 38 -23.87 -5.70 15.44
CA ILE A 38 -24.47 -5.13 16.66
C ILE A 38 -25.75 -4.34 16.32
N VAL A 39 -25.77 -3.63 15.19
CA VAL A 39 -26.93 -2.81 14.77
C VAL A 39 -28.01 -3.62 14.06
N ALA A 40 -27.68 -4.75 13.42
CA ALA A 40 -28.63 -5.53 12.63
C ALA A 40 -29.94 -5.87 13.38
N PRO A 41 -29.94 -6.29 14.67
CA PRO A 41 -31.17 -6.58 15.41
C PRO A 41 -32.06 -5.35 15.63
N ILE A 42 -31.51 -4.14 15.57
CA ILE A 42 -32.24 -2.86 15.75
C ILE A 42 -33.08 -2.54 14.51
N ILE A 43 -32.72 -3.08 13.33
CA ILE A 43 -33.39 -2.82 12.05
C ILE A 43 -33.88 -4.16 11.44
N PRO A 44 -34.95 -4.78 11.99
CA PRO A 44 -35.39 -6.12 11.58
C PRO A 44 -35.70 -6.23 10.08
N GLY A 45 -36.24 -5.17 9.47
CA GLY A 45 -36.60 -5.16 8.04
C GLY A 45 -35.41 -5.32 7.08
N PHE A 46 -34.19 -4.98 7.53
CA PHE A 46 -32.97 -5.10 6.73
C PHE A 46 -31.96 -6.08 7.35
N PHE A 47 -32.34 -6.83 8.39
CA PHE A 47 -31.45 -7.70 9.15
C PHE A 47 -30.58 -8.60 8.25
N THR A 48 -31.22 -9.35 7.36
CA THR A 48 -30.53 -10.27 6.44
C THR A 48 -29.55 -9.54 5.54
N LEU A 49 -29.92 -8.38 5.00
CA LEU A 49 -29.05 -7.58 4.14
C LEU A 49 -27.82 -7.09 4.92
N ILE A 50 -28.01 -6.56 6.12
CA ILE A 50 -26.94 -6.04 6.99
C ILE A 50 -25.95 -7.15 7.34
N ILE A 51 -26.44 -8.32 7.77
CA ILE A 51 -25.60 -9.47 8.12
C ILE A 51 -24.86 -10.02 6.88
N CYS A 52 -25.48 -10.03 5.70
CA CYS A 52 -24.80 -10.40 4.45
C CYS A 52 -23.64 -9.44 4.12
N ILE A 53 -23.84 -8.12 4.29
CA ILE A 53 -22.78 -7.12 4.11
C ILE A 53 -21.67 -7.33 5.14
N ALA A 54 -22.01 -7.51 6.42
CA ALA A 54 -21.03 -7.80 7.47
C ALA A 54 -20.20 -9.06 7.17
N GLY A 55 -20.85 -10.13 6.71
CA GLY A 55 -20.21 -11.36 6.27
C GLY A 55 -19.28 -11.15 5.08
N LEU A 56 -19.66 -10.31 4.12
CA LEU A 56 -18.79 -9.92 3.00
C LEU A 56 -17.57 -9.13 3.49
N CYS A 57 -17.75 -8.16 4.37
CA CYS A 57 -16.65 -7.41 4.99
C CYS A 57 -15.68 -8.35 5.71
N LYS A 58 -16.15 -9.21 6.63
CA LYS A 58 -15.31 -10.21 7.33
C LYS A 58 -14.63 -11.18 6.37
N SER A 59 -15.32 -11.52 5.30
CA SER A 59 -14.77 -12.36 4.23
C SER A 59 -13.55 -11.69 3.59
N ILE A 60 -13.63 -10.40 3.25
CA ILE A 60 -12.51 -9.58 2.72
C ILE A 60 -11.39 -9.44 3.75
N VAL A 61 -11.74 -9.07 4.99
CA VAL A 61 -10.81 -8.93 6.13
C VAL A 61 -9.98 -10.20 6.31
N GLY A 62 -10.59 -11.39 6.25
CA GLY A 62 -9.87 -12.65 6.41
C GLY A 62 -8.74 -12.85 5.38
N VAL A 63 -8.92 -12.36 4.14
CA VAL A 63 -7.88 -12.43 3.10
C VAL A 63 -6.83 -11.35 3.32
N ALA A 64 -7.25 -10.08 3.49
CA ALA A 64 -6.32 -8.97 3.69
C ALA A 64 -5.47 -9.18 4.95
N GLY A 65 -6.09 -9.58 6.06
CA GLY A 65 -5.43 -9.88 7.33
C GLY A 65 -4.49 -11.09 7.22
N GLY A 66 -4.93 -12.17 6.57
CA GLY A 66 -4.11 -13.37 6.35
C GLY A 66 -2.86 -13.08 5.51
N SER A 67 -3.02 -12.43 4.36
CA SER A 67 -1.91 -12.08 3.47
C SER A 67 -0.93 -11.09 4.13
N THR A 68 -1.43 -10.02 4.75
CA THR A 68 -0.55 -9.04 5.42
C THR A 68 0.15 -9.64 6.64
N ARG A 69 -0.45 -10.61 7.34
CA ARG A 69 0.21 -11.40 8.39
C ARG A 69 1.33 -12.26 7.86
N ALA A 70 1.14 -12.91 6.71
CA ALA A 70 2.22 -13.65 6.07
C ALA A 70 3.39 -12.72 5.70
N ALA A 71 3.10 -11.57 5.06
CA ALA A 71 4.12 -10.58 4.70
C ALA A 71 4.89 -10.04 5.92
N LEU A 72 4.20 -9.72 7.02
CA LEU A 72 4.83 -9.24 8.25
C LEU A 72 5.63 -10.35 8.96
N SER A 73 5.14 -11.59 8.96
CA SER A 73 5.87 -12.74 9.53
C SER A 73 7.16 -13.01 8.73
N GLN A 74 7.10 -12.90 7.40
CA GLN A 74 8.27 -12.96 6.52
C GLN A 74 9.29 -11.88 6.86
N HIS A 75 8.84 -10.64 7.06
CA HIS A 75 9.71 -9.55 7.47
C HIS A 75 10.35 -9.81 8.84
N GLN A 76 9.62 -10.39 9.80
CA GLN A 76 10.13 -10.72 11.14
C GLN A 76 11.08 -11.92 11.15
N ALA A 77 11.01 -12.81 10.16
CA ALA A 77 11.85 -14.00 10.03
C ALA A 77 13.28 -13.67 9.54
N ARG A 78 14.08 -12.99 10.38
CA ARG A 78 15.41 -12.46 10.02
C ARG A 78 16.52 -13.50 9.84
N LYS A 79 16.34 -14.72 10.32
CA LYS A 79 17.39 -15.77 10.33
C LYS A 79 16.92 -17.04 9.65
N ASN A 80 16.20 -16.91 8.53
CA ASN A 80 15.54 -18.04 7.85
C ASN A 80 14.69 -18.88 8.83
N ASN A 81 14.11 -18.23 9.83
CA ASN A 81 13.45 -18.84 10.98
C ASN A 81 11.92 -18.67 10.93
N MET A 82 11.35 -18.77 9.72
CA MET A 82 9.92 -18.55 9.48
C MET A 82 9.04 -19.44 10.38
N ALA A 83 9.38 -20.73 10.49
CA ALA A 83 8.61 -21.66 11.32
C ALA A 83 8.61 -21.28 12.81
N ASP A 84 9.75 -20.81 13.33
CA ASP A 84 9.87 -20.35 14.72
C ASP A 84 9.00 -19.11 14.98
N VAL A 85 9.03 -18.13 14.07
CA VAL A 85 8.16 -16.95 14.14
C VAL A 85 6.69 -17.35 14.08
N ALA A 86 6.31 -18.21 13.14
CA ALA A 86 4.93 -18.65 12.96
C ALA A 86 4.37 -19.41 14.18
N VAL A 87 5.16 -20.29 14.80
CA VAL A 87 4.72 -21.03 16.01
C VAL A 87 4.57 -20.10 17.20
N LYS A 88 5.46 -19.11 17.37
CA LYS A 88 5.36 -18.11 18.44
C LYS A 88 4.13 -17.22 18.27
N ASP A 89 3.91 -16.73 17.06
CA ASP A 89 2.74 -15.92 16.71
C ASP A 89 1.44 -16.71 16.91
N GLY A 90 1.37 -17.96 16.44
CA GLY A 90 0.22 -18.84 16.68
C GLY A 90 -0.04 -19.15 18.17
N SER A 91 1.03 -19.28 18.97
CA SER A 91 0.92 -19.47 20.42
C SER A 91 0.39 -18.22 21.12
N GLN A 92 0.83 -17.03 20.69
CA GLN A 92 0.32 -15.74 21.20
C GLN A 92 -1.17 -15.57 20.86
N GLU A 93 -1.56 -15.84 19.62
CA GLU A 93 -2.96 -15.81 19.20
C GLU A 93 -3.83 -16.77 20.03
N THR A 94 -3.35 -17.99 20.27
CA THR A 94 -4.07 -18.98 21.10
C THR A 94 -4.25 -18.46 22.53
N LEU A 95 -3.20 -17.93 23.16
CA LEU A 95 -3.25 -17.39 24.52
C LEU A 95 -4.22 -16.20 24.61
N VAL A 96 -4.18 -15.29 23.64
CA VAL A 96 -5.08 -14.13 23.59
C VAL A 96 -6.53 -14.59 23.41
N ASN A 97 -6.79 -15.58 22.54
CA ASN A 97 -8.13 -16.12 22.33
C ASN A 97 -8.69 -16.80 23.59
N VAL A 98 -7.87 -17.56 24.32
CA VAL A 98 -8.28 -18.15 25.62
C VAL A 98 -8.60 -17.05 26.63
N THR A 99 -7.77 -16.02 26.72
CA THR A 99 -7.98 -14.89 27.64
C THR A 99 -9.25 -14.11 27.28
N ALA A 100 -9.46 -13.84 25.99
CA ALA A 100 -10.64 -13.17 25.47
C ALA A 100 -11.91 -14.00 25.74
N LEU A 101 -11.85 -15.32 25.61
CA LEU A 101 -12.96 -16.21 25.93
C LEU A 101 -13.33 -16.13 27.42
N LEU A 102 -12.36 -16.22 28.32
CA LEU A 102 -12.59 -16.11 29.77
C LEU A 102 -13.17 -14.73 30.14
N PHE A 103 -12.62 -13.67 29.57
CA PHE A 103 -13.13 -12.30 29.76
C PHE A 103 -14.57 -12.17 29.24
N SER A 104 -14.85 -12.69 28.04
CA SER A 104 -16.18 -12.69 27.44
C SER A 104 -17.20 -13.44 28.30
N LEU A 105 -16.87 -14.64 28.78
CA LEU A 105 -17.73 -15.41 29.69
C LEU A 105 -18.12 -14.62 30.96
N ALA A 106 -17.17 -13.87 31.52
CA ALA A 106 -17.42 -13.05 32.71
C ALA A 106 -18.22 -11.79 32.38
N MET A 107 -17.95 -11.14 31.25
CA MET A 107 -18.55 -9.86 30.88
C MET A 107 -19.94 -9.97 30.25
N THR A 108 -20.19 -10.97 29.41
CA THR A 108 -21.47 -11.09 28.68
C THR A 108 -22.69 -11.03 29.60
N PRO A 109 -22.76 -11.76 30.73
CA PRO A 109 -23.92 -11.69 31.63
C PRO A 109 -24.13 -10.29 32.25
N LEU A 110 -23.06 -9.51 32.43
CA LEU A 110 -23.11 -8.19 33.06
C LEU A 110 -23.63 -7.09 32.12
N ILE A 111 -23.44 -7.27 30.81
CA ILE A 111 -23.79 -6.26 29.79
C ILE A 111 -25.05 -6.63 28.99
N THR A 112 -25.48 -7.89 29.05
CA THR A 112 -26.65 -8.38 28.28
C THR A 112 -27.90 -7.59 28.65
N GLY A 113 -28.64 -7.16 27.63
CA GLY A 113 -29.88 -6.39 27.81
C GLY A 113 -29.69 -4.88 27.99
N ASN A 114 -28.45 -4.38 28.10
CA ASN A 114 -28.15 -2.96 28.21
C ASN A 114 -27.52 -2.41 26.91
N GLN A 115 -28.37 -2.07 25.94
CA GLN A 115 -27.93 -1.62 24.61
C GLN A 115 -27.00 -0.38 24.62
N PRO A 116 -27.28 0.67 25.43
CA PRO A 116 -26.38 1.81 25.55
C PRO A 116 -24.99 1.41 26.07
N LEU A 117 -24.92 0.51 27.06
CA LEU A 117 -23.65 0.02 27.60
C LEU A 117 -22.88 -0.80 26.56
N ILE A 118 -23.55 -1.65 25.79
CA ILE A 118 -22.93 -2.43 24.71
C ILE A 118 -22.32 -1.50 23.66
N LEU A 119 -23.06 -0.49 23.20
CA LEU A 119 -22.57 0.47 22.22
C LEU A 119 -21.41 1.31 22.76
N PHE A 120 -21.47 1.73 24.03
CA PHE A 120 -20.38 2.44 24.69
C PHE A 120 -19.11 1.60 24.77
N LEU A 121 -19.21 0.36 25.25
CA LEU A 121 -18.07 -0.56 25.34
C LEU A 121 -17.51 -0.90 23.97
N PHE A 122 -18.38 -1.13 22.97
CA PHE A 122 -17.97 -1.36 21.60
C PHE A 122 -17.16 -0.17 21.07
N ALA A 123 -17.66 1.06 21.23
CA ALA A 123 -16.96 2.27 20.80
C ALA A 123 -15.60 2.42 21.51
N ALA A 124 -15.56 2.21 22.83
CA ALA A 124 -14.33 2.30 23.63
C ALA A 124 -13.29 1.25 23.21
N PHE A 125 -13.69 -0.01 23.03
CA PHE A 125 -12.79 -1.08 22.60
C PHE A 125 -12.35 -0.93 21.14
N THR A 126 -13.24 -0.46 20.26
CA THR A 126 -12.89 -0.15 18.86
C THR A 126 -11.84 0.95 18.80
N PHE A 127 -12.02 2.01 19.59
CA PHE A 127 -11.04 3.09 19.66
C PHE A 127 -9.68 2.61 20.16
N LEU A 128 -9.66 1.83 21.25
CA LEU A 128 -8.44 1.21 21.78
C LEU A 128 -7.79 0.28 20.75
N HIS A 129 -8.58 -0.55 20.08
CA HIS A 129 -8.14 -1.48 19.05
C HIS A 129 -7.48 -0.76 17.87
N LEU A 130 -8.12 0.26 17.32
CA LEU A 130 -7.59 1.01 16.18
C LEU A 130 -6.34 1.81 16.54
N ILE A 131 -6.29 2.45 17.72
CA ILE A 131 -5.06 3.14 18.15
C ILE A 131 -3.91 2.16 18.34
N SER A 132 -4.17 1.04 19.01
CA SER A 132 -3.14 0.03 19.25
C SER A 132 -2.60 -0.54 17.93
N ASN A 133 -3.48 -0.85 16.97
CA ASN A 133 -3.06 -1.34 15.66
C ASN A 133 -2.36 -0.27 14.84
N TYR A 134 -2.80 1.00 14.89
CA TYR A 134 -2.10 2.11 14.25
C TYR A 134 -0.68 2.25 14.77
N MET A 135 -0.49 2.23 16.09
CA MET A 135 0.83 2.26 16.73
C MET A 135 1.66 1.03 16.35
N ALA A 136 1.05 -0.15 16.31
CA ALA A 136 1.74 -1.39 15.95
C ALA A 136 2.26 -1.33 14.51
N VAL A 137 1.43 -1.00 13.52
CA VAL A 137 1.86 -0.97 12.11
C VAL A 137 2.84 0.17 11.81
N THR A 138 2.73 1.31 12.49
CA THR A 138 3.68 2.43 12.34
C THR A 138 5.05 2.13 12.98
N SER A 139 5.09 1.27 14.01
CA SER A 139 6.35 0.81 14.61
C SER A 139 7.14 -0.16 13.73
N VAL A 140 6.51 -0.79 12.73
CA VAL A 140 7.18 -1.71 11.81
C VAL A 140 8.07 -0.92 10.84
N VAL A 141 9.35 -1.29 10.76
CA VAL A 141 10.32 -0.70 9.82
C VAL A 141 10.57 -1.70 8.68
N MET A 142 9.82 -1.54 7.60
CA MET A 142 9.92 -2.38 6.40
C MET A 142 11.17 -2.00 5.60
N GLU A 143 11.97 -2.99 5.18
CA GLU A 143 13.22 -2.79 4.42
C GLU A 143 13.05 -2.87 2.90
N THR A 144 11.88 -3.28 2.43
CA THR A 144 11.53 -3.24 1.01
C THR A 144 11.14 -1.83 0.60
N LEU A 145 11.21 -1.47 -0.68
CA LEU A 145 10.61 -0.23 -1.17
C LEU A 145 9.21 -0.50 -1.70
N ASN A 146 8.26 0.34 -1.33
CA ASN A 146 6.99 0.45 -2.01
C ASN A 146 6.87 1.83 -2.65
N GLN A 147 5.82 2.05 -3.43
CA GLN A 147 5.62 3.32 -4.15
C GLN A 147 5.64 4.53 -3.21
N ALA A 148 4.96 4.43 -2.06
CA ALA A 148 4.87 5.51 -1.08
C ALA A 148 6.26 5.92 -0.55
N ARG A 149 7.04 4.93 -0.10
CA ARG A 149 8.37 5.15 0.45
C ARG A 149 9.37 5.60 -0.61
N LEU A 150 9.26 5.09 -1.83
CA LEU A 150 10.06 5.57 -2.95
C LEU A 150 9.76 7.04 -3.27
N SER A 151 8.48 7.43 -3.36
CA SER A 151 8.11 8.82 -3.61
C SER A 151 8.62 9.78 -2.53
N ILE A 152 8.54 9.38 -1.25
CA ILE A 152 9.10 10.14 -0.12
C ILE A 152 10.63 10.32 -0.28
N LEU A 153 11.35 9.22 -0.57
CA LEU A 153 12.80 9.25 -0.77
C LEU A 153 13.21 10.15 -1.93
N VAL A 154 12.53 10.05 -3.06
CA VAL A 154 12.82 10.85 -4.26
C VAL A 154 12.53 12.33 -4.01
N LYS A 155 11.38 12.65 -3.41
CA LYS A 155 11.03 14.04 -3.09
C LYS A 155 12.03 14.68 -2.14
N GLU A 156 12.47 13.96 -1.11
CA GLU A 156 13.48 14.46 -0.18
C GLU A 156 14.85 14.61 -0.87
N PHE A 157 15.28 13.61 -1.65
CA PHE A 157 16.53 13.64 -2.39
C PHE A 157 16.60 14.84 -3.36
N LEU A 158 15.52 15.12 -4.09
CA LEU A 158 15.45 16.29 -4.98
C LEU A 158 15.52 17.61 -4.20
N LYS A 159 15.01 17.65 -2.97
CA LYS A 159 14.97 18.87 -2.14
C LYS A 159 16.30 19.14 -1.43
N SER A 160 16.88 18.15 -0.78
CA SER A 160 18.04 18.29 0.12
C SER A 160 19.32 17.60 -0.37
N THR A 161 19.28 16.84 -1.48
CA THR A 161 20.38 16.00 -2.00
C THR A 161 20.87 14.91 -1.05
N GLN A 162 20.10 14.64 0.02
CA GLN A 162 20.36 13.58 0.97
C GLN A 162 19.30 12.50 0.85
N ALA A 163 19.71 11.24 1.01
CA ALA A 163 18.78 10.13 1.10
C ALA A 163 18.35 9.95 2.57
N LEU A 164 17.05 9.75 2.81
CA LEU A 164 16.57 9.39 4.14
C LEU A 164 17.02 7.98 4.52
N SER A 165 17.19 7.76 5.81
CA SER A 165 17.33 6.41 6.36
C SER A 165 16.04 5.59 6.19
N VAL A 166 16.17 4.27 6.29
CA VAL A 166 15.01 3.36 6.23
C VAL A 166 13.99 3.70 7.32
N GLN A 167 14.45 4.04 8.52
CA GLN A 167 13.56 4.43 9.63
C GLN A 167 12.79 5.71 9.31
N GLU A 168 13.46 6.75 8.83
CA GLU A 168 12.84 8.04 8.51
C GLU A 168 11.81 7.90 7.38
N ALA A 169 12.13 7.16 6.32
CA ALA A 169 11.21 6.90 5.22
C ALA A 169 9.97 6.12 5.68
N ASN A 170 10.14 5.13 6.59
CA ASN A 170 9.03 4.38 7.17
C ASN A 170 8.17 5.23 8.10
N TYR A 171 8.76 6.17 8.84
CA TYR A 171 8.02 7.08 9.74
C TYR A 171 7.14 8.06 8.97
N GLN A 172 7.58 8.49 7.79
CA GLN A 172 6.81 9.37 6.90
C GLN A 172 5.78 8.64 6.03
N GLU A 173 5.79 7.29 6.00
CA GLU A 173 4.87 6.50 5.19
C GLU A 173 3.41 6.66 5.68
N PRO A 174 2.47 7.06 4.80
CA PRO A 174 1.08 7.20 5.20
C PRO A 174 0.40 5.83 5.31
N VAL A 175 -0.03 5.48 6.52
CA VAL A 175 -0.72 4.20 6.80
C VAL A 175 -2.23 4.26 6.50
N ILE A 176 -2.83 5.45 6.57
CA ILE A 176 -4.27 5.63 6.42
C ILE A 176 -4.62 5.99 4.98
N PHE A 177 -4.10 7.12 4.50
CA PHE A 177 -4.42 7.69 3.18
C PHE A 177 -3.40 7.30 2.14
N LYS A 178 -3.80 7.18 0.87
CA LYS A 178 -2.86 6.80 -0.20
C LYS A 178 -1.91 7.98 -0.42
N THR A 179 -0.64 7.71 -0.66
CA THR A 179 0.29 8.75 -1.10
C THR A 179 -0.29 9.42 -2.35
N SER A 180 -0.49 10.73 -2.26
CA SER A 180 -0.92 11.52 -3.40
C SER A 180 0.20 11.58 -4.41
N MET A 181 -0.09 11.12 -5.61
CA MET A 181 0.79 11.15 -6.78
C MET A 181 -0.01 11.78 -7.90
N LYS A 182 0.63 12.63 -8.70
CA LYS A 182 -0.03 13.28 -9.83
C LYS A 182 -0.28 12.28 -10.95
N MET A 183 0.74 11.49 -11.29
CA MET A 183 0.65 10.44 -12.29
C MET A 183 0.73 9.06 -11.64
N SER A 184 0.08 8.07 -12.27
CA SER A 184 0.16 6.68 -11.85
C SER A 184 1.29 5.95 -12.59
N ILE A 185 2.18 5.31 -11.84
CA ILE A 185 3.36 4.64 -12.37
C ILE A 185 3.06 3.15 -12.57
N HIS A 186 3.27 2.65 -13.79
CA HIS A 186 3.02 1.27 -14.21
C HIS A 186 4.34 0.60 -14.62
N LEU A 187 4.83 -0.30 -13.78
CA LEU A 187 6.05 -1.08 -14.03
C LEU A 187 5.75 -2.33 -14.87
N GLY A 188 6.60 -2.62 -15.86
CA GLY A 188 6.51 -3.82 -16.69
C GLY A 188 5.37 -3.77 -17.71
N THR A 189 5.06 -2.58 -18.24
CA THR A 189 3.98 -2.40 -19.21
C THR A 189 4.35 -2.97 -20.59
N SER A 190 3.35 -3.22 -21.43
CA SER A 190 3.57 -3.65 -22.82
C SER A 190 4.08 -2.48 -23.68
N LEU A 191 4.85 -2.80 -24.73
CA LEU A 191 5.37 -1.80 -25.67
C LEU A 191 4.26 -0.93 -26.28
N LYS A 192 3.09 -1.54 -26.55
CA LYS A 192 1.93 -0.85 -27.10
C LYS A 192 1.39 0.25 -26.19
N ASN A 193 1.47 0.06 -24.87
CA ASN A 193 1.02 1.07 -23.91
C ASN A 193 2.13 2.09 -23.62
N ALA A 194 3.39 1.70 -23.76
CA ALA A 194 4.52 2.59 -23.53
C ALA A 194 4.78 3.55 -24.71
N CYS A 195 4.44 3.16 -25.94
CA CYS A 195 4.73 3.94 -27.14
C CYS A 195 3.51 3.96 -28.07
N SER A 196 3.12 5.15 -28.53
CA SER A 196 1.99 5.32 -29.44
C SER A 196 2.36 4.94 -30.87
N ASP A 197 3.59 5.26 -31.29
CA ASP A 197 4.11 4.98 -32.61
C ASP A 197 5.59 4.56 -32.63
N GLU A 198 6.12 4.31 -33.83
CA GLU A 198 7.51 3.91 -34.05
C GLU A 198 8.50 5.07 -33.81
N GLU A 199 8.06 6.31 -33.97
CA GLU A 199 8.89 7.50 -33.78
C GLU A 199 9.17 7.74 -32.29
N ASP A 200 8.14 7.61 -31.45
CA ASP A 200 8.22 7.60 -29.98
C ASP A 200 9.21 6.54 -29.51
N PHE A 201 9.07 5.32 -30.00
CA PHE A 201 9.95 4.21 -29.63
C PHE A 201 11.41 4.49 -30.02
N ASN A 202 11.65 4.99 -31.23
CA ASN A 202 12.99 5.34 -31.69
C ASN A 202 13.59 6.49 -30.88
N THR A 203 12.78 7.45 -30.44
CA THR A 203 13.20 8.56 -29.59
C THR A 203 13.59 8.08 -28.20
N LEU A 204 12.75 7.27 -27.55
CA LEU A 204 13.06 6.66 -26.26
C LEU A 204 14.31 5.78 -26.36
N LYS A 205 14.45 4.99 -27.42
CA LYS A 205 15.63 4.17 -27.64
C LYS A 205 16.92 4.99 -27.79
N LYS A 206 16.86 6.18 -28.39
CA LYS A 206 17.99 7.12 -28.45
C LYS A 206 18.32 7.70 -27.08
N ILE A 207 17.32 8.03 -26.26
CA ILE A 207 17.49 8.61 -24.91
C ILE A 207 18.10 7.58 -23.95
N TYR A 208 17.51 6.40 -23.87
CA TYR A 208 17.91 5.35 -22.94
C TYR A 208 19.09 4.51 -23.43
N GLY A 209 19.38 4.53 -24.74
CA GLY A 209 20.56 3.93 -25.34
C GLY A 209 20.68 2.43 -25.06
N SER A 210 21.66 2.06 -24.23
CA SER A 210 21.94 0.67 -23.85
C SER A 210 21.27 0.22 -22.54
N SER A 211 20.44 1.09 -21.93
CA SER A 211 19.69 0.76 -20.71
C SER A 211 18.74 -0.40 -20.95
N LYS A 212 18.51 -1.20 -19.92
CA LYS A 212 17.60 -2.36 -19.97
C LYS A 212 16.13 -1.99 -19.69
N PHE A 213 15.81 -0.71 -19.65
CA PHE A 213 14.45 -0.24 -19.48
C PHE A 213 14.21 1.02 -20.31
N LEU A 214 12.93 1.31 -20.57
CA LEU A 214 12.46 2.56 -21.16
C LEU A 214 11.36 3.13 -20.27
N THR A 215 11.34 4.44 -20.10
CA THR A 215 10.25 5.12 -19.38
C THR A 215 9.64 6.19 -20.28
N SER A 216 8.33 6.09 -20.46
CA SER A 216 7.50 7.07 -21.16
C SER A 216 6.44 7.62 -20.23
N ALA A 217 6.01 8.85 -20.48
CA ALA A 217 4.95 9.51 -19.75
C ALA A 217 3.83 9.86 -20.72
N ASP A 218 2.64 9.32 -20.47
CA ASP A 218 1.40 9.73 -21.13
C ASP A 218 0.71 10.78 -20.26
N LEU A 219 0.76 12.03 -20.73
CA LEU A 219 0.18 13.18 -20.04
C LEU A 219 -1.35 13.24 -20.18
N ASN A 220 -1.94 12.54 -21.14
CA ASN A 220 -3.40 12.56 -21.34
C ASN A 220 -4.10 11.66 -20.32
N GLU A 221 -3.49 10.51 -20.02
CA GLU A 221 -4.03 9.55 -19.04
C GLU A 221 -3.42 9.70 -17.64
N ASP A 222 -2.52 10.67 -17.43
CA ASP A 222 -1.73 10.82 -16.20
C ASP A 222 -1.02 9.50 -15.83
N HIS A 223 -0.38 8.86 -16.81
CA HIS A 223 0.26 7.55 -16.68
C HIS A 223 1.76 7.62 -17.01
N ILE A 224 2.59 6.97 -16.19
CA ILE A 224 4.00 6.76 -16.50
C ILE A 224 4.21 5.27 -16.71
N HIS A 225 4.70 4.93 -17.87
CA HIS A 225 4.88 3.57 -18.34
C HIS A 225 6.35 3.20 -18.33
N ILE A 226 6.70 2.17 -17.56
CA ILE A 226 8.05 1.61 -17.54
C ILE A 226 8.04 0.27 -18.27
N LEU A 227 8.78 0.19 -19.36
CA LEU A 227 9.03 -1.04 -20.11
C LEU A 227 10.35 -1.65 -19.65
N LEU A 228 10.33 -2.92 -19.29
CA LEU A 228 11.50 -3.68 -18.87
C LEU A 228 11.94 -4.60 -20.01
N CYS A 229 13.21 -4.56 -20.37
CA CYS A 229 13.80 -5.45 -21.37
C CYS A 229 14.17 -6.80 -20.75
N THR A 230 14.33 -7.81 -21.60
CA THR A 230 14.82 -9.12 -21.17
C THR A 230 16.23 -9.01 -20.56
N GLY A 231 16.41 -9.64 -19.39
CA GLY A 231 17.65 -9.59 -18.63
C GLY A 231 17.82 -8.33 -17.77
N CYS A 232 16.74 -7.59 -17.50
CA CYS A 232 16.73 -6.52 -16.50
C CYS A 232 17.19 -7.05 -15.13
N THR A 233 18.06 -6.29 -14.47
CA THR A 233 18.47 -6.54 -13.09
C THR A 233 17.60 -5.74 -12.12
N VAL A 234 17.68 -6.06 -10.82
CA VAL A 234 17.01 -5.28 -9.77
C VAL A 234 17.50 -3.82 -9.76
N ASP A 235 18.77 -3.58 -10.07
CA ASP A 235 19.34 -2.24 -10.17
C ASP A 235 18.70 -1.44 -11.32
N ASP A 236 18.49 -2.09 -12.47
CA ASP A 236 17.79 -1.48 -13.61
C ASP A 236 16.33 -1.13 -13.26
N GLU A 237 15.62 -2.03 -12.58
CA GLU A 237 14.24 -1.81 -12.14
C GLU A 237 14.14 -0.64 -11.15
N LEU A 238 15.04 -0.60 -10.16
CA LEU A 238 15.11 0.50 -9.18
C LEU A 238 15.43 1.82 -9.86
N GLN A 239 16.37 1.83 -10.81
CA GLN A 239 16.72 3.02 -11.59
C GLN A 239 15.52 3.52 -12.39
N ALA A 240 14.78 2.61 -13.04
CA ALA A 240 13.57 2.95 -13.79
C ALA A 240 12.48 3.54 -12.90
N CYS A 241 12.19 2.91 -11.76
CA CYS A 241 11.21 3.40 -10.80
C CYS A 241 11.62 4.76 -10.21
N PHE A 242 12.91 4.96 -9.92
CA PHE A 242 13.44 6.25 -9.46
C PHE A 242 13.20 7.34 -10.50
N GLN A 243 13.51 7.08 -11.77
CA GLN A 243 13.29 8.04 -12.86
C GLN A 243 11.80 8.37 -13.06
N ALA A 244 10.93 7.36 -12.98
CA ALA A 244 9.49 7.58 -13.05
C ALA A 244 8.98 8.47 -11.91
N GLU A 245 9.47 8.28 -10.67
CA GLU A 245 9.12 9.15 -9.55
C GLU A 245 9.69 10.57 -9.69
N VAL A 246 10.87 10.73 -10.29
CA VAL A 246 11.40 12.06 -10.63
C VAL A 246 10.45 12.76 -11.61
N ILE A 247 10.03 12.08 -12.67
CA ILE A 247 9.09 12.64 -13.67
C ILE A 247 7.78 13.03 -12.98
N ASN A 248 7.21 12.12 -12.19
CA ASN A 248 5.99 12.38 -11.41
C ASN A 248 6.14 13.60 -10.49
N ALA A 249 7.27 13.71 -9.78
CA ALA A 249 7.55 14.82 -8.88
C ALA A 249 7.80 16.15 -9.62
N ALA A 250 8.37 16.11 -10.82
CA ALA A 250 8.51 17.28 -11.69
C ALA A 250 7.13 17.78 -12.17
N MET A 251 6.22 16.85 -12.49
CA MET A 251 4.85 17.18 -12.88
C MET A 251 4.03 17.72 -11.70
N ASP A 252 4.31 17.31 -10.46
CA ASP A 252 3.61 17.74 -9.23
C ASP A 252 3.85 19.24 -8.88
N CYS A 253 4.65 19.99 -9.66
CA CYS A 253 5.00 21.43 -9.51
C CYS A 253 5.55 21.88 -8.14
N ASN A 254 5.58 21.00 -7.14
CA ASN A 254 6.00 21.26 -5.77
C ASN A 254 7.53 21.25 -5.59
N ILE A 255 8.29 21.01 -6.66
CA ILE A 255 9.76 20.99 -6.64
C ILE A 255 10.29 22.15 -7.49
N PRO A 256 11.10 23.07 -6.92
CA PRO A 256 11.68 24.18 -7.68
C PRO A 256 12.50 23.68 -8.87
N GLU A 257 12.35 24.28 -10.06
CA GLU A 257 13.07 23.88 -11.29
C GLU A 257 14.59 23.81 -11.10
N LYS A 258 15.17 24.72 -10.31
CA LYS A 258 16.59 24.73 -9.94
C LYS A 258 17.09 23.45 -9.26
N ASN A 259 16.19 22.67 -8.65
CA ASN A 259 16.53 21.38 -8.04
C ASN A 259 16.54 20.22 -9.05
N LEU A 260 15.77 20.33 -10.13
CA LEU A 260 15.75 19.38 -11.25
C LEU A 260 16.99 19.54 -12.14
N GLU A 261 17.61 20.73 -12.13
CA GLU A 261 18.85 21.04 -12.86
C GLU A 261 20.13 20.41 -12.28
N LYS A 262 20.06 19.76 -11.11
CA LYS A 262 21.25 19.36 -10.35
C LYS A 262 21.97 18.13 -10.89
N THR A 263 21.38 17.38 -11.81
CA THR A 263 22.05 16.25 -12.48
C THR A 263 21.78 16.32 -13.98
N SER A 264 22.83 16.23 -14.81
CA SER A 264 22.72 16.34 -16.28
C SER A 264 21.81 15.28 -16.92
N LEU A 265 21.57 14.16 -16.23
CA LEU A 265 20.60 13.13 -16.62
C LEU A 265 19.15 13.54 -16.30
N LEU A 266 18.91 14.15 -15.14
CA LEU A 266 17.59 14.62 -14.71
C LEU A 266 17.11 15.77 -15.61
N GLN A 267 18.02 16.68 -16.00
CA GLN A 267 17.73 17.70 -17.00
C GLN A 267 17.26 17.10 -18.33
N LYS A 268 17.97 16.09 -18.85
CA LYS A 268 17.59 15.43 -20.10
C LYS A 268 16.24 14.72 -20.00
N LEU A 269 15.93 14.08 -18.87
CA LEU A 269 14.67 13.36 -18.67
C LEU A 269 13.49 14.32 -18.49
N VAL A 270 13.65 15.39 -17.71
CA VAL A 270 12.61 16.42 -17.51
C VAL A 270 12.40 17.20 -18.80
N GLN A 271 13.47 17.52 -19.52
CA GLN A 271 13.38 18.21 -20.80
C GLN A 271 12.73 17.32 -21.87
N ALA A 272 13.06 16.03 -21.95
CA ALA A 272 12.37 15.10 -22.85
C ALA A 272 10.87 14.94 -22.52
N ALA A 273 10.52 14.90 -21.23
CA ALA A 273 9.13 14.83 -20.78
C ALA A 273 8.34 16.13 -21.06
N ARG A 274 9.01 17.28 -21.07
CA ARG A 274 8.41 18.58 -21.45
C ARG A 274 8.41 18.81 -22.97
N GLU A 275 9.38 18.28 -23.70
CA GLU A 275 9.43 18.41 -25.17
C GLU A 275 8.32 17.57 -25.84
N SER A 276 7.85 16.48 -25.21
CA SER A 276 6.64 15.79 -25.67
C SER A 276 5.35 16.60 -25.47
N GLU A 277 5.35 17.64 -24.63
CA GLU A 277 4.24 18.60 -24.44
C GLU A 277 4.05 19.52 -25.66
N TYR A 278 5.09 19.68 -26.49
CA TYR A 278 5.08 20.56 -27.66
C TYR A 278 4.87 19.83 -29.00
N LEU A 279 4.80 18.49 -28.98
CA LEU A 279 4.59 17.65 -30.17
C LEU A 279 3.17 17.05 -30.24
N SER A 280 2.34 17.28 -29.23
CA SER A 280 0.88 17.03 -29.22
C SER A 280 0.08 18.30 -29.53
#